data_AF-A0AAU7C066-F1
#
_entry.id   AF-A0AAU7C066-F1
#
_cell.length_a   1.000
_cell.length_b   1.000
_cell.length_c   1.000
_cell.angle_alpha   90.00
_cell.angle_beta   90.00
_cell.angle_gamma   90.00
#
_symmetry.space_group_name_H-M   'P 1'
#
loop_
_entity.id
_entity.type
_entity.pdbx_description
1 polymer ?
#
loop_
_entity_poly.entity_id
_entity_poly.type
_entity_poly.pdbx_seq_one_letter_code
_entity_poly.pdbx_strand_id
1 'polypeptide(L)'
;MNFTIHKLNEELIDYNLSLRILFTILSVAIIMVAFDSLGDNSASDPVGNALCNLIKVFRGNTAKGIAVVGIIVLGIQTLRGKLQWEVALVVVTAIIILFKAPDIVDMVSGSADSVKCGVS
;
A
#
# COMPACT_ATOMS: atom_id res chain seq x y z
N MET A 1 16.59 -3.10 -41.95
CA MET A 1 16.72 -1.78 -41.29
C MET A 1 15.49 -1.42 -40.43
N ASN A 2 14.71 -2.40 -39.95
CA ASN A 2 13.41 -2.17 -39.28
C ASN A 2 13.42 -2.44 -37.75
N PHE A 3 14.55 -2.89 -37.19
CA PHE A 3 14.67 -3.27 -35.77
C PHE A 3 14.88 -2.05 -34.86
N THR A 4 15.55 -1.00 -35.37
CA THR A 4 15.91 0.19 -34.57
C THR A 4 14.70 1.07 -34.24
N ILE A 5 13.64 1.05 -35.05
CA ILE A 5 12.41 1.86 -34.83
C ILE A 5 11.59 1.33 -33.65
N HIS A 6 11.55 0.00 -33.43
CA HIS A 6 10.86 -0.60 -32.29
C HIS A 6 11.53 -0.24 -30.95
N LYS A 7 12.86 -0.22 -30.91
CA LYS A 7 13.63 0.13 -29.70
C LYS A 7 13.42 1.59 -29.26
N LEU A 8 13.27 2.52 -30.21
CA LEU A 8 12.99 3.93 -29.88
C LEU A 8 11.56 4.15 -29.38
N ASN A 9 10.60 3.33 -29.82
CA ASN A 9 9.22 3.38 -29.36
C ASN A 9 9.07 2.91 -27.90
N GLU A 10 9.81 1.87 -27.47
CA GLU A 10 9.83 1.43 -26.06
C GLU A 10 10.40 2.50 -25.12
N GLU A 11 11.55 3.10 -25.47
CA GLU A 11 12.17 4.15 -24.64
C GLU A 11 11.27 5.41 -24.52
N LEU A 12 10.53 5.74 -25.58
CA LEU A 12 9.60 6.88 -25.57
C LEU A 12 8.28 6.55 -24.83
N ILE A 13 7.81 5.29 -24.92
CA ILE A 13 6.67 4.80 -24.13
C ILE A 13 7.03 4.77 -22.65
N ASP A 14 8.23 4.33 -22.27
CA ASP A 14 8.66 4.25 -20.88
C ASP A 14 8.76 5.64 -20.25
N TYR A 15 9.19 6.66 -20.99
CA TYR A 15 9.21 8.04 -20.49
C TYR A 15 7.80 8.60 -20.23
N ASN A 16 6.87 8.45 -21.18
CA ASN A 16 5.50 8.97 -21.04
C ASN A 16 4.68 8.14 -20.02
N LEU A 17 4.92 6.83 -19.95
CA LEU A 17 4.30 5.93 -18.97
C LEU A 17 4.83 6.22 -17.56
N SER A 18 6.15 6.42 -17.40
CA SER A 18 6.77 6.82 -16.13
C SER A 18 6.24 8.18 -15.65
N LEU A 19 6.13 9.17 -16.53
CA LEU A 19 5.55 10.48 -16.21
C LEU A 19 4.08 10.37 -15.75
N ARG A 20 3.28 9.53 -16.44
CA ARG A 20 1.88 9.27 -16.06
C ARG A 20 1.77 8.55 -14.72
N ILE A 21 2.62 7.55 -14.46
CA ILE A 21 2.66 6.81 -13.20
C ILE A 21 3.08 7.73 -12.05
N LEU A 22 4.04 8.62 -12.27
CA LEU A 22 4.45 9.60 -11.27
C LEU A 22 3.29 10.56 -10.92
N PHE A 23 2.53 11.03 -11.91
CA PHE A 23 1.40 11.93 -11.70
C PHE A 23 0.24 11.25 -10.94
N THR A 24 0.00 9.96 -11.20
CA THR A 24 -1.04 9.20 -10.47
C THR A 24 -0.63 8.88 -9.04
N ILE A 25 0.64 8.56 -8.78
CA ILE A 25 1.14 8.36 -7.41
C ILE A 25 1.08 9.68 -6.63
N LEU A 26 1.47 10.79 -7.26
CA LEU A 26 1.43 12.12 -6.64
C LEU A 26 -0.01 12.53 -6.27
N SER A 27 -0.98 12.33 -7.18
CA SER A 27 -2.37 12.69 -6.90
C SER A 27 -2.97 11.84 -5.78
N VAL A 28 -2.66 10.54 -5.74
CA VAL A 28 -3.07 9.65 -4.65
C VAL A 28 -2.44 10.08 -3.32
N ALA A 29 -1.15 10.43 -3.31
CA ALA A 29 -0.48 10.90 -2.09
C ALA A 29 -1.14 12.18 -1.52
N ILE A 30 -1.51 13.12 -2.39
CA ILE A 30 -2.22 14.35 -1.99
C ILE A 30 -3.58 14.03 -1.38
N ILE A 31 -4.32 13.10 -1.99
CA ILE A 31 -5.63 12.65 -1.48
C ILE A 31 -5.48 12.01 -0.08
N MET A 32 -4.45 11.20 0.14
CA MET A 32 -4.20 10.55 1.44
C MET A 32 -3.88 11.56 2.55
N VAL A 33 -3.13 12.63 2.25
CA VAL A 33 -2.83 13.71 3.21
C VAL A 33 -4.09 14.53 3.53
N ALA A 34 -4.97 14.75 2.56
CA ALA A 34 -6.22 15.47 2.79
C ALA A 34 -7.15 14.72 3.77
N PHE A 35 -7.18 13.39 3.71
CA PHE A 35 -7.95 12.57 4.65
C PHE A 35 -7.43 12.65 6.09
N ASP A 36 -6.12 12.81 6.28
CA ASP A 36 -5.50 12.98 7.61
C ASP A 36 -5.87 14.34 8.24
N SER A 37 -5.97 15.40 7.42
CA SER A 37 -6.34 16.76 7.87
C SER A 37 -7.81 16.92 8.28
N LEU A 38 -8.67 15.98 7.93
CA LEU A 38 -10.10 15.96 8.33
C LEU A 38 -10.32 15.32 9.70
N GLY A 39 -9.26 14.79 10.34
CA GLY A 39 -9.29 14.15 11.66
C GLY A 39 -9.00 15.11 12.83
N ASP A 40 -9.41 16.38 12.75
CA ASP A 40 -9.24 17.31 13.87
C ASP A 40 -10.27 17.03 14.99
N ASN A 41 -9.77 16.95 16.21
CA ASN A 41 -10.35 16.25 17.36
C ASN A 41 -11.45 17.05 18.08
N SER A 42 -12.51 17.47 17.39
CA SER A 42 -13.50 18.35 18.02
C SER A 42 -14.88 18.34 17.35
N ALA A 43 -15.56 17.19 17.24
CA ALA A 43 -16.99 17.06 17.52
C ALA A 43 -17.51 15.65 17.19
N SER A 44 -17.44 14.73 18.17
CA SER A 44 -18.22 13.48 18.13
C SER A 44 -18.16 12.74 16.79
N ASP A 45 -16.98 12.56 16.20
CA ASP A 45 -16.85 12.16 14.79
C ASP A 45 -17.29 10.71 14.54
N PRO A 46 -18.49 10.46 13.97
CA PRO A 46 -18.90 9.10 13.62
C PRO A 46 -17.95 8.47 12.58
N VAL A 47 -17.28 9.32 11.79
CA VAL A 47 -16.27 8.92 10.80
C VAL A 47 -15.00 8.39 11.49
N GLY A 48 -14.53 9.06 12.56
CA GLY A 48 -13.38 8.59 13.34
C GLY A 48 -13.65 7.23 13.99
N ASN A 49 -14.84 7.05 14.58
CA ASN A 49 -15.24 5.78 15.19
C ASN A 49 -15.41 4.65 14.17
N ALA A 50 -16.02 4.94 13.01
CA ALA A 50 -16.15 3.97 11.92
C ALA A 50 -14.79 3.58 11.33
N LEU A 51 -13.92 4.57 11.09
CA LEU A 51 -12.58 4.34 10.57
C LEU A 51 -11.76 3.52 11.57
N CYS A 52 -11.96 3.72 12.87
CA CYS A 52 -11.21 2.95 13.82
C CYS A 52 -11.70 1.52 14.04
N ASN A 53 -13.00 1.30 14.00
CA ASN A 53 -13.53 -0.05 13.96
C ASN A 53 -13.03 -0.78 12.69
N LEU A 54 -12.93 -0.06 11.57
CA LEU A 54 -12.37 -0.58 10.33
C LEU A 54 -10.87 -0.93 10.48
N ILE A 55 -10.06 -0.02 11.01
CA ILE A 55 -8.63 -0.26 11.27
C ILE A 55 -8.42 -1.43 12.22
N LYS A 56 -9.29 -1.59 13.24
CA LYS A 56 -9.25 -2.72 14.17
C LYS A 56 -9.50 -4.06 13.47
N VAL A 57 -10.43 -4.10 12.52
CA VAL A 57 -10.69 -5.30 11.70
C VAL A 57 -9.54 -5.56 10.72
N PHE A 58 -9.01 -4.52 10.08
CA PHE A 58 -7.88 -4.62 9.13
C PHE A 58 -6.54 -4.97 9.79
N ARG A 59 -6.32 -4.64 11.06
CA ARG A 59 -5.12 -5.04 11.83
C ARG A 59 -5.31 -6.34 12.60
N GLY A 60 -6.53 -6.89 12.63
CA GLY A 60 -6.85 -8.13 13.32
C GLY A 60 -6.25 -9.38 12.68
N ASN A 61 -6.37 -10.51 13.39
CA ASN A 61 -5.85 -11.81 12.94
C ASN A 61 -6.47 -12.27 11.61
N THR A 62 -7.69 -11.81 11.31
CA THR A 62 -8.40 -12.09 10.05
C THR A 62 -7.68 -11.53 8.84
N ALA A 63 -7.17 -10.29 8.91
CA ALA A 63 -6.46 -9.66 7.80
C ALA A 63 -5.10 -10.34 7.53
N LYS A 64 -4.39 -10.73 8.59
CA LYS A 64 -3.18 -11.56 8.48
C LYS A 64 -3.47 -12.90 7.81
N GLY A 65 -4.61 -13.52 8.11
CA GLY A 65 -5.06 -14.76 7.46
C GLY A 65 -5.27 -14.60 5.96
N ILE A 66 -6.00 -13.56 5.53
CA ILE A 66 -6.25 -13.28 4.10
C ILE A 66 -4.93 -13.02 3.36
N ALA A 67 -3.98 -12.35 4.00
CA ALA A 67 -2.66 -12.10 3.44
C ALA A 67 -1.89 -13.38 3.12
N VAL A 68 -1.90 -14.35 4.05
CA VAL A 68 -1.24 -15.64 3.87
C VAL A 68 -1.85 -16.40 2.70
N VAL A 69 -3.19 -16.38 2.54
CA VAL A 69 -3.86 -16.99 1.39
C VAL A 69 -3.39 -16.36 0.08
N GLY A 70 -3.24 -15.02 0.03
CA GLY A 70 -2.69 -14.32 -1.14
C GLY A 70 -1.27 -14.76 -1.49
N ILE A 71 -0.40 -14.94 -0.49
CA ILE A 71 0.98 -15.43 -0.67
C ILE A 71 0.98 -16.84 -1.28
N ILE A 72 0.07 -17.71 -0.83
CA ILE A 72 -0.02 -19.08 -1.35
C ILE A 72 -0.39 -19.05 -2.84
N VAL A 73 -1.35 -18.22 -3.24
CA VAL A 73 -1.72 -18.05 -4.65
C VAL A 73 -0.55 -17.51 -5.47
N LEU A 74 0.19 -16.53 -4.95
CA LEU A 74 1.40 -16.00 -5.58
C LEU A 74 2.50 -17.06 -5.72
N GLY A 75 2.69 -17.92 -4.71
CA GLY A 75 3.62 -19.04 -4.77
C GLY A 75 3.24 -20.06 -5.85
N ILE A 76 1.95 -20.30 -6.07
CA ILE A 76 1.50 -21.15 -7.19
C ILE A 76 1.73 -20.45 -8.54
N GLN A 77 1.59 -19.12 -8.58
CA GLN A 77 1.83 -18.32 -9.78
C GLN A 77 3.32 -18.31 -10.19
N THR A 78 4.27 -18.33 -9.24
CA THR A 78 5.71 -18.41 -9.52
C THR A 78 6.12 -19.75 -10.13
N LEU A 79 5.48 -20.84 -9.69
CA LEU A 79 5.75 -22.18 -10.23
C LEU A 79 5.27 -22.39 -11.67
N ARG A 80 4.42 -21.50 -12.22
CA ARG A 80 4.01 -21.53 -13.64
C ARG A 80 5.11 -21.06 -14.61
N GLY A 81 6.32 -20.77 -14.11
CA GLY A 81 7.51 -20.54 -14.93
C GLY A 81 7.53 -19.23 -15.73
N LYS A 82 6.54 -18.34 -15.50
CA LYS A 82 6.40 -17.06 -16.20
C LYS A 82 6.82 -15.84 -15.35
N LEU A 83 7.22 -16.05 -14.10
CA LEU A 83 7.63 -14.95 -13.22
C LEU A 83 9.15 -14.81 -13.20
N GLN A 84 9.63 -13.66 -13.65
CA GLN A 84 11.02 -13.26 -13.53
C GLN A 84 11.39 -13.15 -12.05
N TRP A 85 12.61 -13.54 -11.69
CA TRP A 85 13.10 -13.57 -10.30
C TRP A 85 12.95 -12.21 -9.59
N GLU A 86 13.07 -11.12 -10.35
CA GLU A 86 12.92 -9.75 -9.85
C GLU A 86 11.49 -9.48 -9.34
N VAL A 87 10.47 -9.95 -10.06
CA VAL A 87 9.06 -9.76 -9.70
C VAL A 87 8.76 -10.50 -8.38
N ALA A 88 9.35 -11.68 -8.17
CA ALA A 88 9.16 -12.42 -6.93
C ALA A 88 9.71 -11.67 -5.71
N LEU A 89 10.88 -11.03 -5.82
CA LEU A 89 11.51 -10.30 -4.72
C LEU A 89 10.72 -9.04 -4.33
N VAL A 90 10.24 -8.29 -5.33
CA VAL A 90 9.43 -7.08 -5.10
C VAL A 90 8.14 -7.43 -4.34
N VAL A 91 7.48 -8.52 -4.73
CA VAL A 91 6.22 -8.94 -4.10
C VAL A 91 6.43 -9.33 -2.63
N VAL A 92 7.48 -10.10 -2.32
CA VAL A 92 7.82 -10.45 -0.93
C VAL A 92 8.10 -9.20 -0.09
N THR A 93 8.86 -8.25 -0.64
CA THR A 93 9.17 -6.98 0.03
C THR A 93 7.91 -6.16 0.31
N ALA A 94 7.00 -6.06 -0.65
CA ALA A 94 5.75 -5.32 -0.49
C ALA A 94 4.90 -5.86 0.67
N ILE A 95 4.77 -7.18 0.77
CA ILE A 95 4.02 -7.83 1.85
C ILE A 95 4.64 -7.52 3.20
N ILE A 96 5.98 -7.62 3.33
CA ILE A 96 6.69 -7.31 4.58
C ILE A 96 6.35 -5.89 5.03
N ILE A 97 6.42 -4.91 4.13
CA ILE A 97 6.15 -3.49 4.43
C ILE A 97 4.70 -3.30 4.89
N LEU A 98 3.71 -3.91 4.23
CA LEU A 98 2.29 -3.78 4.60
C LEU A 98 2.00 -4.28 6.03
N PHE A 99 2.59 -5.40 6.43
CA PHE A 99 2.38 -5.95 7.78
C PHE A 99 3.31 -5.36 8.84
N LYS A 100 4.39 -4.71 8.43
CA LYS A 100 5.33 -4.00 9.33
C LYS A 100 4.92 -2.55 9.60
N ALA A 101 4.04 -1.97 8.78
CA ALA A 101 3.46 -0.64 8.96
C ALA A 101 3.00 -0.30 10.41
N PRO A 102 2.28 -1.17 11.16
CA PRO A 102 1.87 -0.84 12.53
C PRO A 102 3.04 -0.54 13.47
N ASP A 103 4.12 -1.33 13.41
CA ASP A 103 5.30 -1.12 14.27
C ASP A 103 5.93 0.27 13.99
N ILE A 104 5.89 0.72 12.73
CA ILE A 104 6.43 2.00 12.29
C ILE A 104 5.55 3.16 12.77
N VAL A 105 4.23 2.99 12.69
CA VAL A 105 3.26 4.01 13.15
C VAL A 105 3.28 4.15 14.67
N ASP A 106 3.44 3.05 15.40
CA ASP A 106 3.57 3.07 16.87
C ASP A 106 4.88 3.75 17.29
N MET A 107 5.97 3.56 16.52
CA MET A 107 7.24 4.26 16.76
C MET A 107 7.15 5.77 16.45
N VAL A 108 6.42 6.17 15.41
CA VAL A 108 6.30 7.58 14.99
C VAL A 108 5.31 8.37 15.85
N SER A 109 4.24 7.72 16.34
CA SER A 109 3.25 8.33 17.23
C SER A 109 3.80 8.56 18.64
N GLY A 110 5.03 8.10 18.93
CA GLY A 110 5.84 8.59 20.04
C GLY A 110 5.13 8.59 21.38
N SER A 111 4.58 7.46 21.83
CA SER A 111 3.87 7.35 23.13
C SER A 111 2.77 8.42 23.36
N ALA A 112 2.32 9.13 22.33
CA ALA A 112 1.21 10.06 22.43
C ALA A 112 -0.08 9.25 22.39
N ASP A 113 -0.68 9.17 23.55
CA ASP A 113 -1.99 8.60 23.86
C ASP A 113 -3.15 9.37 23.18
N SER A 114 -3.04 9.67 21.88
CA SER A 114 -3.99 10.53 21.14
C SER A 114 -4.50 9.97 19.81
N VAL A 115 -4.11 8.75 19.41
CA VAL A 115 -4.89 7.95 18.44
C VAL A 115 -5.17 6.56 19.02
N LYS A 116 -5.43 6.48 20.33
CA LYS A 116 -6.32 5.43 20.81
C LYS A 116 -7.71 5.87 20.40
N CYS A 117 -8.21 5.31 19.31
CA CYS A 117 -9.65 5.29 19.15
C CYS A 117 -10.22 4.65 20.40
N GLY A 118 -10.92 5.46 21.17
CA GLY A 118 -11.27 5.18 22.55
C GLY A 118 -11.77 3.76 22.68
N VAL A 119 -10.93 2.90 23.25
CA VAL A 119 -11.39 1.68 23.88
C VAL A 119 -11.68 2.05 25.33
N SER A 120 -12.86 2.65 25.52
CA SER A 120 -13.68 2.23 26.66
C SER A 120 -14.40 0.95 26.27
#